data_AF-A0A948R1D5-F1
#
_entry.id   AF-A0A948R1D5-F1
#
_cell.length_a   1.000
_cell.length_b   1.000
_cell.length_c   1.000
_cell.angle_alpha   90.00
_cell.angle_beta   90.00
_cell.angle_gamma   90.00
#
_symmetry.space_group_name_H-M   'P 1'
#
loop_
_entity.id
_entity.type
_entity.pdbx_description
1 polymer ?
#
loop_
_entity_poly.entity_id
_entity_poly.type
_entity_poly.pdbx_seq_one_letter_code
_entity_poly.pdbx_strand_id
1 'polypeptide(L)'
;MEDDPSKDPEPSWLDPSNDRNTPYSDAELDRLTDDRIALLLDTPAWRNLVADVGTQRARELVRSRLAGRDPNSLANWQPIGPGH
;
A
#
# COMPACT_ATOMS: atom_id res chain seq x y z
N MET A 1 2.46 -45.99 -13.86
CA MET A 1 3.07 -45.04 -12.93
C MET A 1 2.04 -43.98 -12.67
N GLU A 2 1.75 -43.78 -11.40
CA GLU A 2 0.71 -42.92 -10.87
C GLU A 2 0.85 -41.44 -11.25
N ASP A 3 -0.32 -40.80 -11.19
CA ASP A 3 -0.66 -39.38 -11.21
C ASP A 3 0.24 -38.53 -10.28
N ASP A 4 0.75 -37.39 -10.76
CA ASP A 4 1.11 -36.28 -9.86
C ASP A 4 0.85 -34.92 -10.55
N PRO A 5 -0.41 -34.43 -10.58
CA PRO A 5 -0.75 -33.10 -11.03
C PRO A 5 -0.51 -32.03 -9.95
N SER A 6 0.16 -32.36 -8.84
CA SER A 6 0.28 -31.44 -7.69
C SER A 6 1.59 -30.66 -7.74
N LYS A 7 1.69 -29.72 -8.67
CA LYS A 7 2.52 -28.54 -8.48
C LYS A 7 1.93 -27.38 -9.25
N ASP A 8 0.76 -26.92 -8.81
CA ASP A 8 0.35 -25.54 -9.06
C ASP A 8 1.57 -24.66 -8.72
N PRO A 9 2.07 -23.84 -9.67
CA PRO A 9 3.17 -22.95 -9.39
C PRO A 9 2.76 -22.13 -8.18
N GLU A 10 3.58 -22.17 -7.12
CA GLU A 10 3.28 -21.46 -5.90
C GLU A 10 2.89 -20.03 -6.27
N PRO A 11 1.71 -19.57 -5.83
CA PRO A 11 1.25 -18.26 -6.19
C PRO A 11 2.34 -17.23 -5.85
N SER A 12 2.66 -16.32 -6.77
CA SER A 12 3.77 -15.38 -6.60
C SER A 12 3.65 -14.45 -5.37
N TRP A 13 2.49 -14.46 -4.69
CA TRP A 13 2.26 -13.79 -3.41
C TRP A 13 2.77 -14.54 -2.17
N LEU A 14 3.20 -15.81 -2.32
CA LEU A 14 3.90 -16.60 -1.28
C LEU A 14 5.42 -16.58 -1.45
N ASP A 15 5.93 -15.95 -2.50
CA ASP A 15 7.37 -15.85 -2.73
C ASP A 15 7.99 -14.92 -1.66
N PRO A 16 8.96 -15.37 -0.85
CA PRO A 16 9.62 -14.55 0.14
C PRO A 16 10.57 -13.50 -0.46
N SER A 17 10.75 -13.45 -1.79
CA SER A 17 11.37 -12.32 -2.48
C SER A 17 10.34 -11.25 -2.87
N ASN A 18 9.04 -11.60 -2.84
CA ASN A 18 7.91 -10.67 -2.88
C ASN A 18 7.66 -10.00 -1.51
N ASP A 19 8.48 -10.32 -0.49
CA ASP A 19 8.67 -9.50 0.70
C ASP A 19 9.24 -8.16 0.26
N ARG A 20 8.31 -7.24 -0.01
CA ARG A 20 8.54 -5.98 -0.70
C ARG A 20 9.33 -5.03 0.19
N ASN A 21 10.64 -5.25 0.31
CA ASN A 21 11.59 -4.40 1.05
C ASN A 21 11.73 -2.99 0.43
N THR A 22 11.18 -2.76 -0.75
CA THR A 22 11.19 -1.48 -1.44
C THR A 22 9.94 -0.67 -1.11
N PRO A 23 10.09 0.60 -0.67
CA PRO A 23 8.95 1.48 -0.47
C PRO A 23 8.15 1.67 -1.76
N TYR A 24 6.91 2.12 -1.64
CA TYR A 24 6.09 2.46 -2.82
C TYR A 24 6.78 3.52 -3.68
N SER A 25 6.97 3.19 -4.96
CA SER A 25 7.38 4.18 -5.96
C SER A 25 6.29 5.24 -6.11
N ASP A 26 6.66 6.43 -6.57
CA ASP A 26 5.72 7.55 -6.78
C ASP A 26 4.52 7.14 -7.65
N ALA A 27 4.77 6.42 -8.74
CA ALA A 27 3.76 5.90 -9.65
C ALA A 27 2.86 4.82 -9.02
N GLU A 28 3.40 4.02 -8.10
CA GLU A 28 2.60 3.02 -7.39
C GLU A 28 1.71 3.68 -6.35
N LEU A 29 2.24 4.67 -5.62
CA LEU A 29 1.45 5.49 -4.71
C LEU A 29 0.31 6.20 -5.43
N ASP A 30 0.54 6.72 -6.64
CA ASP A 30 -0.51 7.42 -7.37
C ASP A 30 -1.64 6.46 -7.79
N ARG A 31 -1.30 5.27 -8.29
CA ARG A 31 -2.29 4.22 -8.62
C ARG A 31 -3.07 3.76 -7.39
N LEU A 32 -2.37 3.48 -6.29
CA LEU A 32 -3.01 3.08 -5.03
C LEU A 32 -3.87 4.19 -4.45
N THR A 33 -3.47 5.45 -4.63
CA THR A 33 -4.25 6.61 -4.22
C THR A 33 -5.55 6.69 -5.01
N ASP A 34 -5.49 6.54 -6.33
CA ASP A 34 -6.66 6.57 -7.20
C ASP A 34 -7.64 5.42 -6.87
N ASP A 35 -7.13 4.19 -6.74
CA ASP A 35 -7.92 3.02 -6.35
C ASP A 35 -8.56 3.21 -4.96
N ARG A 36 -7.78 3.72 -4.00
CA ARG A 36 -8.27 4.00 -2.65
C ARG A 36 -9.35 5.08 -2.65
N ILE A 37 -9.20 6.12 -3.46
CA ILE A 37 -10.21 7.17 -3.62
C ILE A 37 -11.46 6.57 -4.26
N ALA A 38 -11.34 5.75 -5.31
CA ALA A 38 -12.46 5.10 -5.96
C ALA A 38 -13.31 4.27 -4.97
N LEU A 39 -12.66 3.53 -4.07
CA LEU A 39 -13.31 2.78 -2.98
C LEU A 39 -13.98 3.69 -1.93
N LEU A 40 -13.48 4.91 -1.76
CA LEU A 40 -13.98 5.86 -0.77
C LEU A 40 -15.00 6.84 -1.35
N LEU A 41 -15.14 6.99 -2.67
CA LEU A 41 -15.97 8.00 -3.32
C LEU A 41 -17.42 8.01 -2.82
N ASP A 42 -17.99 6.83 -2.57
CA ASP A 42 -19.37 6.71 -2.10
C ASP A 42 -19.51 6.84 -0.57
N THR A 43 -18.40 6.88 0.16
CA THR A 43 -18.42 6.97 1.62
C THR A 43 -18.60 8.42 2.09
N PRO A 44 -19.35 8.63 3.20
CA PRO A 44 -19.43 9.94 3.83
C PRO A 44 -18.06 10.43 4.33
N ALA A 45 -17.13 9.51 4.61
CA ALA A 45 -15.76 9.85 5.02
C ALA A 45 -15.01 10.63 3.94
N TRP A 46 -15.12 10.22 2.66
CA TRP A 46 -14.52 10.97 1.55
C TRP A 46 -15.19 12.33 1.35
N ARG A 47 -16.53 12.37 1.35
CA ARG A 47 -17.28 13.62 1.16
C ARG A 47 -16.95 14.63 2.27
N ASN A 48 -16.88 14.19 3.52
CA ASN A 48 -16.50 15.03 4.65
C ASN A 48 -15.04 15.50 4.54
N LEU A 49 -14.12 14.62 4.16
CA LEU A 49 -12.72 14.99 3.97
C LEU A 49 -12.55 16.02 2.85
N VAL A 50 -13.24 15.84 1.72
CA VAL A 50 -13.24 16.81 0.61
C VAL A 50 -13.89 18.13 1.02
N ALA A 51 -14.96 18.10 1.83
CA ALA A 51 -15.58 19.31 2.35
C ALA A 51 -14.67 20.08 3.33
N ASP A 52 -13.85 19.37 4.11
CA ASP A 52 -12.95 19.94 5.11
C ASP A 52 -11.68 20.55 4.50
N VAL A 53 -11.01 19.80 3.61
CA VAL A 53 -9.68 20.20 3.07
C VAL A 53 -9.65 20.44 1.56
N GLY A 54 -10.72 20.14 0.84
CA GLY A 54 -10.78 20.19 -0.62
C GLY A 54 -10.21 18.94 -1.30
N THR A 55 -10.65 18.68 -2.53
CA THR A 55 -10.33 17.44 -3.27
C THR A 55 -8.85 17.19 -3.45
N GLN A 56 -8.09 18.23 -3.81
CA GLN A 56 -6.65 18.10 -4.07
C GLN A 56 -5.88 17.75 -2.80
N ARG A 57 -6.19 18.42 -1.68
CA ARG A 57 -5.55 18.15 -0.39
C ARG A 57 -5.99 16.81 0.20
N ALA A 58 -7.25 16.43 0.01
CA ALA A 58 -7.76 15.11 0.38
C ALA A 58 -6.99 13.98 -0.34
N ARG A 59 -6.72 14.15 -1.64
CA ARG A 59 -5.89 13.21 -2.42
C ARG A 59 -4.47 13.12 -1.86
N GLU A 60 -3.83 14.25 -1.56
CA GLU A 60 -2.48 14.26 -0.95
C GLU A 60 -2.45 13.56 0.42
N LEU A 61 -3.49 13.72 1.23
CA LEU A 61 -3.60 13.04 2.53
C LEU A 61 -3.76 11.53 2.37
N VAL A 62 -4.57 11.07 1.41
CA VAL A 62 -4.70 9.63 1.10
C VAL A 62 -3.36 9.06 0.63
N ARG A 63 -2.67 9.77 -0.27
CA ARG A 63 -1.34 9.41 -0.76
C ARG A 63 -0.30 9.32 0.35
N SER A 64 -0.24 10.34 1.21
CA SER A 64 0.66 10.39 2.37
C SER A 64 0.37 9.25 3.36
N ARG A 65 -0.92 8.95 3.59
CA ARG A 65 -1.32 7.84 4.46
C ARG A 65 -0.97 6.48 3.89
N LEU A 66 -1.03 6.29 2.57
CA LEU A 66 -0.56 5.07 1.91
C LEU A 66 0.95 4.93 2.03
N ALA A 67 1.70 5.99 1.77
CA ALA A 67 3.15 6.02 1.97
C ALA A 67 3.56 5.79 3.43
N GLY A 68 2.79 6.28 4.40
CA GLY A 68 3.03 6.10 5.84
C GLY A 68 2.48 4.80 6.41
N ARG A 69 1.69 4.02 5.65
CA ARG A 69 1.23 2.68 6.06
C ARG A 69 2.14 1.57 5.51
N ASP A 70 3.07 1.94 4.63
CA ASP A 70 4.09 1.05 4.11
C ASP A 70 5.15 0.79 5.20
N PRO A 71 5.29 -0.46 5.67
CA PRO A 71 6.26 -0.80 6.72
C PRO A 71 7.72 -0.59 6.28
N ASN A 72 7.96 -0.57 4.96
CA ASN A 72 9.26 -0.34 4.35
C ASN A 72 9.51 1.12 3.94
N SER A 73 8.57 2.02 4.28
CA SER A 73 8.72 3.45 4.03
C SER A 73 9.86 4.00 4.85
N LEU A 74 10.73 4.82 4.24
CA LEU A 74 11.79 5.54 4.95
C LEU A 74 11.24 6.37 6.13
N ALA A 75 9.96 6.78 6.09
CA ALA A 75 9.27 7.46 7.18
C ALA A 75 8.92 6.55 8.38
N ASN A 76 8.79 5.24 8.14
CA ASN A 76 8.57 4.21 9.16
C ASN A 76 9.84 3.43 9.53
N TRP A 77 10.94 3.70 8.83
CA TRP A 77 12.24 3.08 9.09
C TRP A 77 12.80 3.61 10.41
N GLN A 78 12.43 2.96 11.51
CA GLN A 78 13.18 3.07 12.75
C GLN A 78 14.41 2.19 12.62
N PRO A 79 15.63 2.70 12.85
CA PRO A 79 16.78 1.82 12.97
C PRO A 79 16.53 0.91 14.18
N ILE A 80 16.27 -0.37 13.92
CA ILE A 80 16.41 -1.43 14.91
C ILE A 80 17.91 -1.57 15.23
N GLY A 81 18.42 -0.62 16.01
CA GLY A 81 19.69 -0.78 16.71
C GLY A 81 19.42 -1.54 18.00
N PRO A 82 20.18 -2.61 18.33
CA PRO A 82 20.17 -3.10 19.69
C PRO A 82 20.75 -1.99 20.56
N GLY A 83 19.94 -1.46 21.48
CA GLY A 83 20.46 -0.69 22.60
C GLY A 83 21.43 -1.59 23.35
N HIS A 84 22.71 -1.26 23.26
CA HIS A 84 23.82 -1.98 23.88
C HIS A 84 24.36 -1.19 25.07
#